data_AF-A0A6A5FZZ1-F1
#
_entry.id   AF-A0A6A5FZZ1-F1
#
_cell.length_a   1.000
_cell.length_b   1.000
_cell.length_c   1.000
_cell.angle_alpha   90.00
_cell.angle_beta   90.00
_cell.angle_gamma   90.00
#
_symmetry.space_group_name_H-M   'P 1'
#
loop_
_entity.id
_entity.type
_entity.pdbx_description
1 polymer ?
#
loop_
_entity_poly.entity_id
_entity_poly.type
_entity_poly.pdbx_seq_one_letter_code
_entity_poly.pdbx_strand_id
1 'polypeptide(L)'
;MAITRSGLFTLETSNPRFFTCCARLHVKVALAIIIFFLGFLELTEWYVYIFVDRAGESADAGQAILSIWQLVSIICMTLSFITEKEELLIPFILFMIFVVTSFAFWAMQILVIVMFPYSERANHLLGFRDDTDFMMREKIALTVLSVFATITTMTGWFLHVGLACYVYFQSRNRENKVKASAREARPPMVAPLAAEPQQPKPADNFPNPNFSISDDEDVDEEEDKVFEQKVGPSMV
;
A
#
# COMPACT_ATOMS: atom_id res chain seq x y z
N MET A 1 -1.80 -18.69 9.77
CA MET A 1 -1.27 -17.71 8.80
C MET A 1 -1.16 -18.40 7.44
N ALA A 2 -2.06 -18.13 6.50
CA ALA A 2 -2.03 -18.75 5.18
C ALA A 2 -1.18 -17.91 4.23
N ILE A 3 0.07 -18.33 4.01
CA ILE A 3 0.98 -17.71 3.04
C ILE A 3 0.93 -18.54 1.76
N THR A 4 0.28 -18.04 0.72
CA THR A 4 0.42 -18.61 -0.63
C THR A 4 1.77 -18.18 -1.20
N ARG A 5 2.68 -19.15 -1.38
CA ARG A 5 3.97 -18.95 -2.06
C ARG A 5 3.86 -19.43 -3.50
N SER A 6 3.83 -18.48 -4.44
CA SER A 6 4.01 -18.75 -5.86
C SER A 6 5.24 -18.00 -6.35
N GLY A 7 6.45 -18.52 -6.09
CA GLY A 7 7.76 -18.08 -6.62
C GLY A 7 8.14 -16.60 -6.43
N LEU A 8 7.41 -15.70 -7.10
CA LEU A 8 7.51 -14.23 -7.08
C LEU A 8 6.48 -13.56 -6.13
N PHE A 9 5.33 -14.22 -5.92
CA PHE A 9 4.23 -13.73 -5.09
C PHE A 9 4.21 -14.50 -3.78
N THR A 10 4.71 -13.84 -2.75
CA THR A 10 4.52 -14.24 -1.36
C THR A 10 3.49 -13.28 -0.79
N LEU A 11 2.24 -13.75 -0.72
CA LEU A 11 1.10 -12.93 -0.35
C LEU A 11 0.66 -13.32 1.06
N GLU A 12 0.59 -12.34 1.95
CA GLU A 12 -0.01 -12.54 3.26
C GLU A 12 -1.51 -12.32 3.14
N THR A 13 -2.28 -13.41 3.11
CA THR A 13 -3.73 -13.34 2.90
C THR A 13 -4.54 -13.16 4.18
N SER A 14 -3.86 -13.17 5.35
CA SER A 14 -4.52 -13.18 6.66
C SER A 14 -5.07 -11.82 7.11
N ASN A 15 -4.56 -10.70 6.60
CA ASN A 15 -4.93 -9.39 7.08
C ASN A 15 -5.79 -8.63 6.03
N PRO A 16 -7.06 -8.31 6.33
CA PRO A 16 -7.94 -7.65 5.37
C PRO A 16 -7.47 -6.24 4.96
N ARG A 17 -6.59 -5.63 5.77
CA ARG A 17 -6.00 -4.30 5.48
C ARG A 17 -5.10 -4.28 4.24
N PHE A 18 -4.66 -5.44 3.77
CA PHE A 18 -3.80 -5.57 2.59
C PHE A 18 -4.57 -5.91 1.30
N PHE A 19 -5.89 -5.68 1.31
CA PHE A 19 -6.73 -5.85 0.14
C PHE A 19 -7.42 -4.53 -0.24
N THR A 20 -7.50 -4.28 -1.53
CA THR A 20 -8.22 -3.16 -2.16
C THR A 20 -9.38 -3.68 -3.02
N CYS A 21 -10.19 -2.77 -3.57
CA CYS A 21 -11.39 -3.07 -4.37
C CYS A 21 -12.35 -4.04 -3.65
N CYS A 22 -12.96 -3.60 -2.56
CA CYS A 22 -13.88 -4.40 -1.74
C CYS A 22 -13.23 -5.70 -1.21
N ALA A 23 -11.99 -5.61 -0.74
CA ALA A 23 -11.21 -6.73 -0.19
C ALA A 23 -10.91 -7.88 -1.17
N ARG A 24 -11.05 -7.68 -2.48
CA ARG A 24 -10.84 -8.74 -3.49
C ARG A 24 -9.45 -8.75 -4.12
N LEU A 25 -8.76 -7.61 -4.15
CA LEU A 25 -7.47 -7.47 -4.83
C LEU A 25 -6.37 -7.21 -3.81
N HIS A 26 -5.40 -8.12 -3.67
CA HIS A 26 -4.28 -7.90 -2.76
C HIS A 26 -3.42 -6.71 -3.23
N VAL A 27 -2.95 -5.87 -2.30
CA VAL A 27 -2.23 -4.62 -2.61
C VAL A 27 -0.97 -4.84 -3.44
N LYS A 28 -0.21 -5.92 -3.19
CA LYS A 28 0.96 -6.28 -4.01
C LYS A 28 0.59 -6.60 -5.48
N VAL A 29 -0.58 -7.20 -5.72
CA VAL A 29 -1.07 -7.47 -7.09
C VAL A 29 -1.54 -6.18 -7.73
N ALA A 30 -2.26 -5.34 -6.99
CA ALA A 30 -2.66 -4.01 -7.44
C ALA A 30 -1.44 -3.16 -7.83
N LEU A 31 -0.37 -3.18 -7.02
CA LEU A 31 0.88 -2.47 -7.32
C LEU A 31 1.51 -2.96 -8.63
N ALA A 32 1.54 -4.27 -8.88
CA ALA A 32 2.05 -4.80 -10.15
C ALA A 32 1.22 -4.31 -11.36
N ILE A 33 -0.11 -4.28 -11.22
CA ILE A 33 -1.00 -3.74 -12.26
C ILE A 33 -0.71 -2.26 -12.51
N ILE A 34 -0.54 -1.47 -11.44
CA ILE A 34 -0.22 -0.04 -11.55
C ILE A 34 1.15 0.17 -12.21
N ILE A 35 2.18 -0.60 -11.84
CA ILE A 35 3.51 -0.52 -12.47
C ILE A 35 3.39 -0.79 -13.97
N PHE A 36 2.67 -1.84 -14.36
CA PHE A 36 2.48 -2.17 -15.77
C PHE A 36 1.71 -1.06 -16.50
N PHE A 37 0.62 -0.57 -15.92
CA PHE A 37 -0.20 0.49 -16.50
C PHE A 37 0.59 1.79 -16.69
N LEU A 38 1.29 2.26 -15.66
CA LEU A 38 2.10 3.48 -15.73
C LEU A 38 3.29 3.31 -16.69
N GLY A 39 3.95 2.15 -16.68
CA GLY A 39 5.01 1.85 -17.63
C GLY A 39 4.51 1.87 -19.08
N PHE A 40 3.31 1.37 -19.34
CA PHE A 40 2.69 1.44 -20.66
C PHE A 40 2.38 2.88 -21.09
N LEU A 41 1.85 3.71 -20.18
CA LEU A 41 1.60 5.12 -20.45
C LEU A 41 2.89 5.88 -20.76
N GLU A 42 3.93 5.70 -19.94
CA GLU A 42 5.24 6.32 -20.14
C GLU A 42 5.84 5.92 -21.49
N LEU A 43 5.82 4.63 -21.83
CA LEU A 43 6.32 4.16 -23.13
C LEU A 43 5.55 4.75 -24.32
N THR A 44 4.23 4.92 -24.17
CA THR A 44 3.39 5.52 -25.21
C THR A 44 3.69 7.01 -25.36
N GLU A 45 3.88 7.74 -24.26
CA GLU A 45 4.27 9.16 -24.28
C GLU A 45 5.62 9.35 -24.97
N TRP A 46 6.63 8.56 -24.60
CA TRP A 46 7.95 8.58 -25.24
C TRP A 46 7.90 8.22 -26.73
N TYR A 47 7.06 7.25 -27.09
CA TYR A 47 6.86 6.89 -28.50
C TYR A 47 6.29 8.07 -29.30
N VAL A 48 5.26 8.74 -28.78
CA VAL A 48 4.67 9.91 -29.44
C VAL A 48 5.66 11.06 -29.52
N TYR A 49 6.39 11.33 -28.43
CA TYR A 49 7.41 12.37 -28.38
C TYR A 49 8.50 12.20 -29.44
N ILE A 50 9.01 10.98 -29.63
CA ILE A 50 10.10 10.69 -30.58
C ILE A 50 9.58 10.65 -32.03
N PHE A 51 8.48 9.94 -32.28
CA PHE A 51 8.08 9.57 -33.65
C PHE A 51 7.02 10.48 -34.26
N VAL A 52 6.18 11.14 -33.45
CA VAL A 52 5.09 11.99 -33.93
C VAL A 52 5.51 13.46 -33.89
N ASP A 53 6.03 13.91 -32.76
CA ASP A 53 6.31 15.34 -32.51
C ASP A 53 7.72 15.79 -32.93
N ARG A 54 8.48 14.90 -33.60
CA ARG A 54 9.86 15.12 -34.07
C ARG A 54 10.71 15.92 -33.07
N ALA A 55 10.92 15.38 -31.87
CA ALA A 55 11.91 15.85 -30.90
C ALA A 55 12.11 17.39 -30.84
N GLY A 56 11.09 18.12 -30.39
CA GLY A 56 11.35 19.36 -29.64
C GLY A 56 11.01 20.71 -30.28
N GLU A 57 10.08 20.81 -31.23
CA GLU A 57 9.58 22.15 -31.62
C GLU A 57 8.60 22.76 -30.58
N SER A 58 8.06 21.96 -29.66
CA SER A 58 6.98 22.34 -28.72
C SER A 58 7.24 21.96 -27.25
N ALA A 59 8.38 21.34 -26.92
CA ALA A 59 8.58 20.71 -25.62
C ALA A 59 8.72 21.74 -24.48
N ASP A 60 7.68 21.88 -23.66
CA ASP A 60 7.70 22.64 -22.42
C ASP A 60 8.64 21.96 -21.40
N ALA A 61 9.60 22.72 -20.85
CA ALA A 61 10.55 22.22 -19.87
C ALA A 61 9.86 21.65 -18.63
N GLY A 62 8.68 22.19 -18.26
CA GLY A 62 7.86 21.66 -17.17
C GLY A 62 7.38 20.23 -17.42
N GLN A 63 6.90 19.94 -18.63
CA GLN A 63 6.44 18.61 -19.01
C GLN A 63 7.59 17.60 -18.99
N ALA A 64 8.78 17.99 -19.49
CA ALA A 64 9.96 17.12 -19.47
C ALA A 64 10.38 16.75 -18.04
N ILE A 65 10.36 17.70 -17.10
CA ILE A 65 10.69 17.44 -15.69
C ILE A 65 9.69 16.47 -15.07
N LEU A 66 8.39 16.64 -15.34
CA LEU A 66 7.34 15.75 -14.83
C LEU A 66 7.47 14.34 -15.38
N SER A 67 7.76 14.18 -16.68
CA SER A 67 8.00 12.87 -17.30
C SER A 67 9.23 12.18 -16.71
N ILE A 68 10.35 12.90 -16.52
CA ILE A 68 11.54 12.32 -15.88
C ILE A 68 11.22 11.86 -14.45
N TRP A 69 10.49 12.67 -13.67
CA TRP A 69 10.10 12.30 -12.31
C TRP A 69 9.15 11.09 -12.27
N GLN A 70 8.23 11.00 -13.24
CA GLN A 70 7.35 9.85 -13.41
C GLN A 70 8.16 8.58 -13.73
N LEU A 71 9.13 8.66 -14.64
CA LEU A 71 10.04 7.55 -14.96
C LEU A 71 10.82 7.08 -13.73
N VAL A 72 11.42 8.01 -12.97
CA VAL A 72 12.11 7.69 -11.71
C VAL A 72 11.17 6.99 -10.74
N SER A 73 9.94 7.46 -10.61
CA SER A 73 8.92 6.84 -9.76
C SER A 73 8.60 5.41 -10.19
N ILE A 74 8.44 5.14 -11.49
CA ILE A 74 8.17 3.79 -12.04
C ILE A 74 9.35 2.84 -11.77
N ILE A 75 10.59 3.31 -11.96
CA ILE A 75 11.80 2.52 -11.67
C ILE A 75 11.85 2.17 -10.17
N CYS A 76 11.67 3.16 -9.30
CA CYS A 76 11.67 2.96 -7.85
C CYS A 76 10.54 2.02 -7.39
N MET A 77 9.34 2.13 -7.95
CA MET A 77 8.24 1.18 -7.69
C MET A 77 8.59 -0.24 -8.11
N THR A 78 9.22 -0.42 -9.27
CA THR A 78 9.63 -1.73 -9.78
C THR A 78 10.68 -2.36 -8.86
N LEU A 79 11.68 -1.58 -8.44
CA LEU A 79 12.67 -2.02 -7.46
C LEU A 79 12.04 -2.33 -6.11
N SER A 80 11.08 -1.51 -5.64
CA SER A 80 10.33 -1.78 -4.42
C SER A 80 9.54 -3.09 -4.50
N PHE A 81 8.91 -3.37 -5.64
CA PHE A 81 8.16 -4.61 -5.85
C PHE A 81 9.04 -5.86 -5.77
N ILE A 82 10.27 -5.79 -6.32
CA ILE A 82 11.23 -6.90 -6.32
C ILE A 82 11.90 -7.05 -4.95
N THR A 83 12.38 -5.95 -4.38
CA THR A 83 13.19 -5.96 -3.15
C THR A 83 12.36 -5.92 -1.87
N GLU A 84 11.06 -5.66 -1.99
CA GLU A 84 10.12 -5.46 -0.87
C GLU A 84 10.57 -4.37 0.12
N LYS A 85 11.32 -3.37 -0.36
CA LYS A 85 11.76 -2.21 0.43
C LYS A 85 10.74 -1.07 0.34
N GLU A 86 10.24 -0.63 1.49
CA GLU A 86 9.23 0.42 1.62
C GLU A 86 9.74 1.81 1.19
N GLU A 87 11.01 2.13 1.45
CA GLU A 87 11.59 3.45 1.16
C GLU A 87 11.57 3.78 -0.34
N LEU A 88 11.66 2.75 -1.19
CA LEU A 88 11.63 2.90 -2.64
C LEU A 88 10.23 3.25 -3.18
N LEU A 89 9.16 3.15 -2.38
CA LEU A 89 7.83 3.64 -2.78
C LEU A 89 7.65 5.15 -2.56
N ILE A 90 8.52 5.80 -1.78
CA ILE A 90 8.37 7.21 -1.40
C ILE A 90 8.31 8.14 -2.62
N PRO A 91 9.19 8.04 -3.64
CA PRO A 91 9.13 8.92 -4.81
C PRO A 91 7.77 8.87 -5.53
N PHE A 92 7.20 7.67 -5.67
CA PHE A 92 5.88 7.45 -6.25
C PHE A 92 4.76 8.04 -5.39
N ILE A 93 4.81 7.84 -4.06
CA ILE A 93 3.79 8.39 -3.16
C ILE A 93 3.78 9.92 -3.22
N LEU A 94 4.96 10.54 -3.16
CA LEU A 94 5.08 12.01 -3.25
C LEU A 94 4.58 12.54 -4.61
N PHE A 95 4.95 11.85 -5.70
CA PHE A 95 4.44 12.18 -7.02
C PHE A 95 2.91 12.08 -7.09
N MET A 96 2.33 10.98 -6.60
CA MET A 96 0.89 10.77 -6.62
C MET A 96 0.13 11.73 -5.72
N ILE A 97 0.69 12.16 -4.58
CA ILE A 97 0.11 13.23 -3.77
C ILE A 97 0.00 14.51 -4.60
N PHE A 98 1.07 14.91 -5.29
CA PHE A 98 1.06 16.09 -6.16
C PHE A 98 0.04 15.95 -7.31
N VAL A 99 -0.04 14.79 -7.96
CA VAL A 99 -0.99 14.54 -9.06
C VAL A 99 -2.44 14.58 -8.57
N VAL A 100 -2.74 13.91 -7.45
CA VAL A 100 -4.09 13.87 -6.87
C VAL A 100 -4.54 15.24 -6.42
N THR A 101 -3.68 16.03 -5.75
CA THR A 101 -4.03 17.39 -5.33
C THR A 101 -4.26 18.31 -6.53
N SER A 102 -3.45 18.18 -7.58
CA SER A 102 -3.60 18.94 -8.83
C SER A 102 -4.92 18.60 -9.51
N PHE A 103 -5.26 17.31 -9.68
CA PHE A 103 -6.54 16.92 -10.29
C PHE A 103 -7.75 17.26 -9.42
N ALA A 104 -7.65 17.15 -8.10
CA ALA A 104 -8.71 17.58 -7.19
C ALA A 104 -8.96 19.09 -7.32
N PHE A 105 -7.91 19.91 -7.47
CA PHE A 105 -8.06 21.34 -7.73
C PHE A 105 -8.81 21.60 -9.05
N TRP A 106 -8.43 20.91 -10.13
CA TRP A 106 -9.12 21.01 -11.42
C TRP A 106 -10.59 20.56 -11.35
N ALA A 107 -10.87 19.44 -10.68
CA ALA A 107 -12.24 18.94 -10.48
C ALA A 107 -13.10 19.97 -9.71
N MET A 108 -12.54 20.65 -8.70
CA MET A 108 -13.22 21.73 -7.99
C MET A 108 -13.50 22.95 -8.87
N GLN A 109 -12.57 23.35 -9.75
CA GLN A 109 -12.83 24.44 -10.70
C GLN A 109 -13.96 24.08 -11.67
N ILE A 110 -14.00 22.85 -12.18
CA ILE A 110 -15.06 22.38 -13.07
C ILE A 110 -16.40 22.29 -12.33
N LEU A 111 -16.41 21.87 -11.07
CA LEU A 111 -17.61 21.85 -10.24
C LEU A 111 -18.18 23.26 -10.07
N VAL A 112 -17.34 24.26 -9.84
CA VAL A 112 -17.76 25.68 -9.81
C VAL A 112 -18.36 26.10 -11.15
N ILE A 113 -17.79 25.67 -12.28
CA ILE A 113 -18.33 25.95 -13.61
C ILE A 113 -19.71 25.30 -13.83
N VAL A 114 -19.92 24.07 -13.35
CA VAL A 114 -21.23 23.40 -13.42
C VAL A 114 -22.29 24.17 -12.61
N MET A 115 -21.92 24.70 -11.43
CA MET A 115 -22.83 25.50 -10.61
C MET A 115 -23.07 26.91 -11.18
N PHE A 116 -22.06 27.48 -11.85
CA PHE A 116 -22.09 28.84 -12.43
C PHE A 116 -21.68 28.82 -13.91
N PRO A 117 -22.53 28.28 -14.80
CA PRO A 117 -22.20 28.03 -16.20
C PRO A 117 -22.03 29.32 -17.04
N TYR A 118 -22.50 30.46 -16.54
CA TYR A 118 -22.34 31.78 -17.15
C TYR A 118 -21.19 32.61 -16.55
N SER A 119 -20.38 32.02 -15.66
CA SER A 119 -19.22 32.74 -15.12
C SER A 119 -18.15 32.98 -16.19
N GLU A 120 -17.39 34.07 -16.08
CA GLU A 120 -16.25 34.35 -16.98
C GLU A 120 -15.24 33.19 -17.00
N ARG A 121 -15.08 32.49 -15.87
CA ARG A 121 -14.24 31.30 -15.77
C ARG A 121 -14.73 30.16 -16.66
N ALA A 122 -16.05 29.94 -16.75
CA ALA A 122 -16.63 28.91 -17.62
C ALA A 122 -16.30 29.18 -19.09
N ASN A 123 -16.40 30.43 -19.53
CA ASN A 123 -16.07 30.83 -20.89
C ASN A 123 -14.56 30.69 -21.17
N HIS A 124 -13.68 31.05 -20.22
CA HIS A 124 -12.23 30.94 -20.39
C HIS A 124 -11.74 29.48 -20.38
N LEU A 125 -12.32 28.61 -19.54
CA LEU A 125 -11.86 27.22 -19.36
C LEU A 125 -12.46 26.25 -20.38
N LEU A 126 -13.73 26.41 -20.75
CA LEU A 126 -14.42 25.51 -21.68
C LEU A 126 -14.63 26.12 -23.07
N GLY A 127 -14.26 27.40 -23.28
CA GLY A 127 -14.30 28.05 -24.58
C GLY A 127 -15.72 28.19 -25.16
N PHE A 128 -16.73 28.30 -24.30
CA PHE A 128 -18.12 28.43 -24.76
C PHE A 128 -18.30 29.69 -25.62
N ARG A 129 -18.84 29.51 -26.83
CA ARG A 129 -19.25 30.63 -27.70
C ARG A 129 -20.53 31.27 -27.17
N ASP A 130 -20.68 32.57 -27.32
CA ASP A 130 -21.85 33.30 -26.81
C ASP A 130 -23.20 32.71 -27.28
N ASP A 131 -23.23 32.07 -28.45
CA ASP A 131 -24.43 31.44 -29.03
C ASP A 131 -24.73 30.01 -28.53
N THR A 132 -23.92 29.45 -27.62
CA THR A 132 -24.20 28.09 -27.09
C THR A 132 -25.34 28.10 -26.09
N ASP A 133 -26.38 27.32 -26.38
CA ASP A 133 -27.55 27.13 -25.55
C ASP A 133 -27.20 26.56 -24.16
N PHE A 134 -27.97 26.93 -23.14
CA PHE A 134 -27.73 26.58 -21.74
C PHE A 134 -27.58 25.07 -21.55
N MET A 135 -28.52 24.31 -22.13
CA MET A 135 -28.61 22.87 -21.99
C MET A 135 -27.40 22.15 -22.64
N MET A 136 -26.82 22.76 -23.68
CA MET A 136 -25.61 22.25 -24.32
C MET A 136 -24.36 22.55 -23.48
N ARG A 137 -24.27 23.76 -22.90
CA ARG A 137 -23.19 24.14 -21.97
C ARG A 137 -23.17 23.24 -20.73
N GLU A 138 -24.32 23.03 -20.12
CA GLU A 138 -24.46 22.16 -18.94
C GLU A 138 -24.05 20.71 -19.25
N LYS A 139 -24.50 20.16 -20.39
CA LYS A 139 -24.11 18.80 -20.82
C LYS A 139 -22.60 18.67 -21.02
N ILE A 140 -21.95 19.66 -21.64
CA ILE A 140 -20.49 19.66 -21.83
C ILE A 140 -19.80 19.72 -20.46
N ALA A 141 -20.21 20.64 -19.60
CA ALA A 141 -19.61 20.80 -18.27
C ALA A 141 -19.77 19.54 -17.41
N LEU A 142 -20.94 18.89 -17.42
CA LEU A 142 -21.18 17.61 -16.72
C LEU A 142 -20.35 16.46 -17.30
N THR A 143 -20.18 16.42 -18.62
CA THR A 143 -19.34 15.41 -19.28
C THR A 143 -17.88 15.56 -18.87
N VAL A 144 -17.37 16.81 -18.91
CA VAL A 144 -16.00 17.13 -18.48
C VAL A 144 -15.83 16.83 -16.99
N LEU A 145 -16.80 17.21 -16.15
CA LEU A 145 -16.78 16.89 -14.71
C LEU A 145 -16.72 15.37 -14.49
N SER A 146 -17.53 14.60 -15.21
CA SER A 146 -17.54 13.14 -15.09
C SER A 146 -16.18 12.54 -15.45
N VAL A 147 -15.53 13.02 -16.52
CA VAL A 147 -14.21 12.54 -16.93
C VAL A 147 -13.14 12.92 -15.90
N PHE A 148 -13.12 14.16 -15.43
CA PHE A 148 -12.15 14.59 -14.42
C PHE A 148 -12.36 13.89 -13.07
N ALA A 149 -13.61 13.67 -12.67
CA ALA A 149 -13.93 12.96 -11.43
C ALA A 149 -13.50 11.49 -11.49
N THR A 150 -13.71 10.79 -12.61
CA THR A 150 -13.26 9.40 -12.77
C THR A 150 -11.74 9.31 -12.77
N ILE A 151 -11.04 10.18 -13.48
CA ILE A 151 -9.57 10.24 -13.48
C ILE A 151 -9.05 10.53 -12.06
N THR A 152 -9.62 11.52 -11.36
CA THR A 152 -9.22 11.88 -9.98
C THR A 152 -9.45 10.74 -9.01
N THR A 153 -10.56 10.01 -9.15
CA THR A 153 -10.85 8.85 -8.30
C THR A 153 -9.88 7.69 -8.59
N MET A 154 -9.55 7.47 -9.87
CA MET A 154 -8.59 6.45 -10.29
C MET A 154 -7.16 6.76 -9.78
N THR A 155 -6.71 8.01 -9.87
CA THR A 155 -5.40 8.42 -9.34
C THR A 155 -5.38 8.39 -7.81
N GLY A 156 -6.49 8.78 -7.17
CA GLY A 156 -6.67 8.61 -5.72
C GLY A 156 -6.56 7.14 -5.29
N TRP A 157 -7.10 6.22 -6.09
CA TRP A 157 -6.92 4.78 -5.87
C TRP A 157 -5.47 4.33 -6.03
N PHE A 158 -4.73 4.84 -7.02
CA PHE A 158 -3.29 4.55 -7.15
C PHE A 158 -2.50 4.98 -5.92
N LEU A 159 -2.77 6.18 -5.41
CA LEU A 159 -2.15 6.69 -4.18
C LEU A 159 -2.48 5.79 -2.98
N HIS A 160 -3.76 5.40 -2.84
CA HIS A 160 -4.18 4.50 -1.78
C HIS A 160 -3.45 3.15 -1.83
N VAL A 161 -3.32 2.55 -3.02
CA VAL A 161 -2.54 1.31 -3.20
C VAL A 161 -1.06 1.53 -2.84
N GLY A 162 -0.46 2.66 -3.25
CA GLY A 162 0.91 3.01 -2.89
C GLY A 162 1.13 3.06 -1.37
N LEU A 163 0.25 3.75 -0.65
CA LEU A 163 0.29 3.84 0.82
C LEU A 163 0.05 2.49 1.49
N ALA A 164 -0.91 1.71 1.00
CA ALA A 164 -1.20 0.39 1.55
C ALA A 164 -0.03 -0.59 1.32
N CYS A 165 0.63 -0.52 0.15
CA CYS A 165 1.85 -1.27 -0.14
C CYS A 165 3.02 -0.83 0.74
N TYR A 166 3.16 0.46 1.00
CA TYR A 166 4.19 0.97 1.92
C TYR A 166 4.03 0.36 3.32
N VAL A 167 2.81 0.38 3.87
CA VAL A 167 2.49 -0.25 5.16
C VAL A 167 2.69 -1.76 5.13
N TYR A 168 2.32 -2.42 4.02
CA TYR A 168 2.53 -3.86 3.84
C TYR A 168 4.02 -4.24 3.88
N PHE A 169 4.87 -3.54 3.12
CA PHE A 169 6.32 -3.80 3.12
C PHE A 169 6.95 -3.47 4.47
N GLN A 170 6.53 -2.39 5.12
CA GLN A 170 6.98 -2.05 6.47
C GLN A 170 6.62 -3.14 7.50
N SER A 171 5.38 -3.63 7.49
CA SER A 171 4.91 -4.71 8.36
C SER A 171 5.74 -5.98 8.19
N ARG A 172 5.96 -6.36 6.93
CA ARG A 172 6.71 -7.56 6.57
C ARG A 172 8.20 -7.46 6.90
N ASN A 173 8.82 -6.31 6.65
CA ASN A 173 10.21 -6.07 7.00
C ASN A 173 10.42 -6.04 8.52
N ARG A 174 9.45 -5.52 9.27
CA ARG A 174 9.45 -5.61 10.74
C ARG A 174 9.33 -7.05 11.22
N GLU A 175 8.42 -7.84 10.65
CA GLU A 175 8.26 -9.26 11.00
C GLU A 175 9.53 -10.06 10.71
N ASN A 176 10.17 -9.83 9.56
CA ASN A 176 11.42 -10.47 9.20
C ASN A 176 12.56 -10.11 10.17
N LYS A 177 12.65 -8.84 10.61
CA LYS A 177 13.62 -8.41 11.62
C LYS A 177 13.39 -9.10 12.97
N VAL A 178 12.14 -9.21 13.42
CA VAL A 178 11.78 -9.91 14.67
C VAL A 178 12.11 -11.40 14.59
N LYS A 179 11.82 -12.05 13.45
CA LYS A 179 12.16 -13.47 13.24
C LYS A 179 13.68 -13.70 13.22
N ALA A 180 14.43 -12.78 12.61
CA ALA A 180 15.89 -12.84 12.59
C ALA A 180 16.48 -12.68 14.01
N SER A 181 16.02 -11.68 14.77
CA SER A 181 16.47 -11.47 16.16
C SER A 181 16.10 -12.65 17.07
N ALA A 182 14.91 -13.24 16.89
CA ALA A 182 14.51 -14.44 17.63
C ALA A 182 15.33 -15.68 17.28
N ARG A 183 15.91 -15.73 16.07
CA ARG A 183 16.83 -16.81 15.66
C ARG A 183 18.23 -16.62 16.25
N GLU A 184 18.70 -15.38 16.34
CA GLU A 184 20.00 -15.03 16.94
C GLU A 184 19.98 -15.13 18.48
N ALA A 185 18.85 -14.82 19.12
CA ALA A 185 18.68 -14.92 20.57
C ALA A 185 18.38 -16.34 21.07
N ARG A 186 18.25 -17.33 20.18
CA ARG A 186 18.10 -18.73 20.60
C ARG A 186 19.47 -19.27 21.01
N PRO A 187 19.67 -19.69 22.26
CA PRO A 187 20.90 -20.36 22.66
C PRO A 187 21.08 -21.60 21.75
N PRO A 188 22.33 -21.96 21.41
CA PRO A 188 22.58 -23.12 20.57
C PRO A 188 21.93 -24.32 21.23
N MET A 189 20.90 -24.89 20.58
CA MET A 189 20.37 -26.18 20.99
C MET A 189 21.51 -27.17 20.82
N VAL A 190 22.09 -27.59 21.94
CA VAL A 190 23.03 -28.70 22.01
C VAL A 190 22.29 -29.89 21.41
N ALA A 191 22.69 -30.30 20.22
CA ALA A 191 22.22 -31.55 19.65
C ALA A 191 22.54 -32.65 20.67
N PRO A 192 21.58 -33.50 21.08
CA PRO A 192 21.90 -34.66 21.88
C PRO A 192 22.91 -35.47 21.06
N LEU A 193 24.17 -35.48 21.48
CA LEU A 193 25.13 -36.46 20.96
C LEU A 193 24.50 -37.83 21.21
N ALA A 194 24.59 -38.66 20.17
CA ALA A 194 24.33 -40.09 20.10
C ALA A 194 23.83 -40.75 21.40
N ALA A 195 22.67 -41.40 21.30
CA ALA A 195 22.09 -42.25 22.33
C ALA A 195 23.15 -43.19 22.96
N GLU A 196 23.66 -42.80 24.13
CA GLU A 196 24.16 -43.77 25.10
C GLU A 196 22.95 -44.47 25.74
N PRO A 197 22.99 -45.79 25.93
CA PRO A 197 21.88 -46.53 26.51
C PRO A 197 21.59 -46.01 27.93
N GLN A 198 20.42 -45.42 28.11
CA GLN A 198 19.89 -44.91 29.38
C GLN A 198 19.91 -46.04 30.43
N GLN A 199 20.83 -45.95 31.39
CA GLN A 199 20.54 -46.47 32.72
C GLN A 199 19.44 -45.61 33.34
N PRO A 200 18.43 -46.19 34.01
CA PRO A 200 17.39 -45.42 34.66
C PRO A 200 18.00 -44.64 35.82
N LYS A 201 18.22 -43.33 35.63
CA LYS A 201 18.53 -42.43 36.73
C LYS A 201 17.24 -42.21 37.56
N PRO A 202 17.35 -42.21 38.90
CA PRO A 202 16.21 -41.92 39.76
C PRO A 202 15.71 -40.50 39.51
N ALA A 203 14.41 -40.29 39.72
CA ALA A 203 13.75 -39.00 39.53
C ALA A 203 14.38 -37.94 40.43
N ASP A 204 15.23 -37.08 39.86
CA ASP A 204 15.59 -35.80 40.46
C ASP A 204 14.37 -34.88 40.33
N ASN A 205 13.42 -35.06 41.25
CA ASN A 205 12.38 -34.08 41.53
C ASN A 205 13.08 -32.78 41.97
N PHE A 206 13.10 -31.79 41.09
CA PHE A 206 13.27 -30.40 41.50
C PHE A 206 12.02 -30.01 42.29
N PRO A 207 12.08 -29.78 43.61
CA PRO A 207 10.93 -29.32 44.37
C PRO A 207 10.81 -27.82 44.07
N ASN A 208 9.88 -27.46 43.18
CA ASN A 208 9.41 -26.10 43.07
C ASN A 208 8.38 -25.86 44.19
N PRO A 209 8.67 -25.06 45.24
CA PRO A 209 7.76 -24.87 46.36
C PRO A 209 6.48 -24.11 46.01
N ASN A 210 6.35 -23.57 44.79
CA ASN A 210 5.15 -22.90 44.31
C ASN A 210 4.21 -23.82 43.50
N PHE A 211 4.55 -25.09 43.31
CA PHE A 211 3.66 -26.09 42.71
C PHE A 211 3.38 -27.17 43.75
N SER A 212 2.36 -26.94 44.58
CA SER A 212 1.63 -28.05 45.17
C SER A 212 0.86 -28.73 44.05
N ILE A 213 1.40 -29.84 43.56
CA ILE A 213 0.60 -30.79 42.78
C ILE A 213 -0.38 -31.40 43.78
N SER A 214 -1.55 -30.78 43.90
CA SER A 214 -2.75 -31.50 44.28
C SER A 214 -3.12 -32.34 43.07
N ASP A 215 -2.78 -33.64 43.14
CA ASP A 215 -3.40 -34.65 42.31
C ASP A 215 -4.89 -34.63 42.63
N ASP A 216 -5.65 -33.89 41.85
CA ASP A 216 -7.06 -34.20 41.61
C ASP A 216 -7.30 -33.99 40.12
N GLU A 217 -7.65 -35.11 39.51
CA GLU A 217 -8.04 -35.28 38.13
C GLU A 217 -9.22 -34.36 37.78
N ASP A 218 -9.46 -34.27 36.47
CA ASP A 218 -10.76 -34.02 35.88
C ASP A 218 -11.12 -32.57 35.46
N VAL A 219 -11.11 -32.44 34.12
CA VAL A 219 -12.18 -31.86 33.29
C VAL A 219 -11.99 -30.40 32.88
N ASP A 220 -11.52 -30.31 31.63
CA ASP A 220 -12.09 -29.58 30.50
C ASP A 220 -12.46 -28.09 30.63
N GLU A 221 -12.06 -27.39 29.57
CA GLU A 221 -12.67 -26.18 29.00
C GLU A 221 -12.27 -24.79 29.53
N GLU A 222 -12.13 -23.90 28.54
CA GLU A 222 -12.07 -22.44 28.61
C GLU A 222 -10.69 -21.76 28.80
N GLU A 223 -9.94 -21.77 27.69
CA GLU A 223 -9.41 -20.53 27.11
C GLU A 223 -10.43 -19.39 27.23
N ASP A 224 -10.21 -18.47 28.15
CA ASP A 224 -10.46 -17.02 28.05
C ASP A 224 -10.75 -16.48 29.44
N LYS A 225 -9.76 -15.80 30.03
CA LYS A 225 -10.02 -14.64 30.89
C LYS A 225 -8.74 -13.95 31.39
N VAL A 226 -8.77 -12.63 31.21
CA VAL A 226 -8.19 -11.63 32.12
C VAL A 226 -6.70 -11.36 31.96
N PHE A 227 -6.31 -10.75 30.84
CA PHE A 227 -5.39 -9.60 30.95
C PHE A 227 -6.22 -8.30 31.01
N GLU A 228 -7.09 -8.20 32.02
CA GLU A 228 -7.51 -6.89 32.51
C GLU A 228 -6.45 -6.37 33.48
N GLN A 229 -5.92 -5.22 33.08
CA GLN A 229 -5.00 -4.37 33.80
C GLN A 229 -5.61 -3.86 35.11
N LYS A 230 -4.87 -3.90 36.22
CA LYS A 230 -5.06 -2.89 37.28
C LYS A 230 -3.75 -2.49 37.95
N VAL A 231 -3.49 -1.20 37.82
CA VAL A 231 -2.49 -0.40 38.51
C VAL A 231 -2.98 -0.10 39.94
N GLY A 232 -2.11 -0.18 40.94
CA GLY A 232 -2.40 0.33 42.28
C GLY A 232 -1.28 0.09 43.31
N PRO A 233 -0.89 1.10 44.12
CA PRO A 233 0.33 1.09 44.95
C PRO A 233 0.07 0.66 46.40
N SER A 234 1.12 0.31 47.15
CA SER A 234 1.11 0.48 48.62
C SER A 234 2.53 0.49 49.18
N MET A 235 2.88 1.58 49.85
CA MET A 235 4.01 1.66 50.78
C MET A 235 3.72 0.81 52.02
N VAL A 236 4.76 0.14 52.56
CA VAL A 236 5.25 0.27 53.95
C VAL A 236 6.76 0.09 53.91
#